data_AF-A0A926SGZ6-F1
#
_entry.id   AF-A0A926SGZ6-F1
#
_cell.length_a   1.000
_cell.length_b   1.000
_cell.length_c   1.000
_cell.angle_alpha   90.00
_cell.angle_beta   90.00
_cell.angle_gamma   90.00
#
_symmetry.space_group_name_H-M   'P 1'
#
loop_
_entity.id
_entity.type
_entity.pdbx_description
1 polymer ?
#
loop_
_entity_poly.entity_id
_entity_poly.type
_entity_poly.pdbx_seq_one_letter_code
_entity_poly.pdbx_strand_id
1 'polypeptide(L)'
;MELEEFLRIWDVSREELAFICDCSLTTVNHWFSQGEHRRFPSEKHQQKLALAHHIWVTIESEPEYLKTLRQMYHTKQRRRQEK
;
A
#
# COMPACT_ATOMS: atom_id res chain seq x y z
N MET A 1 7.60 9.22 -0.90
CA MET A 1 6.81 9.24 -2.14
C MET A 1 5.67 10.21 -1.91
N GLU A 2 5.47 11.16 -2.82
CA GLU A 2 4.39 12.14 -2.70
C GLU A 2 3.03 11.50 -3.00
N LEU A 3 1.96 12.05 -2.42
CA LEU A 3 0.60 11.51 -2.59
C LEU A 3 0.15 11.57 -4.05
N GLU A 4 0.40 12.68 -4.72
CA GLU A 4 0.04 12.88 -6.13
C GLU A 4 0.78 11.90 -7.05
N GLU A 5 2.05 11.59 -6.74
CA GLU A 5 2.82 10.59 -7.46
C GLU A 5 2.24 9.19 -7.27
N PHE A 6 1.91 8.84 -6.01
CA PHE A 6 1.33 7.54 -5.67
C PHE A 6 -0.01 7.32 -6.40
N LEU A 7 -0.91 8.32 -6.39
CA LEU A 7 -2.25 8.24 -7.00
C LEU A 7 -2.23 8.21 -8.53
N ARG A 8 -1.13 8.63 -9.15
CA ARG A 8 -0.96 8.51 -10.60
C ARG A 8 -0.62 7.08 -11.02
N ILE A 9 0.03 6.33 -10.14
CA ILE A 9 0.47 4.95 -10.40
C ILE A 9 -0.60 3.96 -9.96
N TRP A 10 -1.21 4.21 -8.80
CA TRP A 10 -2.14 3.29 -8.15
C TRP A 10 -3.54 3.90 -8.05
N ASP A 11 -4.52 3.17 -8.58
CA ASP A 11 -5.94 3.48 -8.39
C ASP A 11 -6.38 2.97 -7.01
N VAL A 12 -6.41 3.87 -6.02
CA VAL A 12 -6.79 3.57 -4.64
C VAL A 12 -7.84 4.55 -4.12
N SER A 13 -8.78 4.02 -3.35
CA SER A 13 -9.78 4.79 -2.61
C SER A 13 -9.18 5.54 -1.41
N ARG A 14 -9.94 6.46 -0.84
CA ARG A 14 -9.50 7.21 0.36
C ARG A 14 -9.44 6.32 1.59
N GLU A 15 -10.28 5.31 1.65
CA GLU A 15 -10.32 4.28 2.67
C GLU A 15 -9.05 3.41 2.61
N GLU A 16 -8.62 3.01 1.42
CA GLU A 16 -7.36 2.29 1.23
C GLU A 16 -6.15 3.16 1.56
N LEU A 17 -6.15 4.44 1.18
CA LEU A 17 -5.10 5.37 1.61
C LEU A 17 -5.02 5.49 3.13
N ALA A 18 -6.17 5.55 3.81
CA ALA A 18 -6.23 5.61 5.27
C ALA A 18 -5.65 4.34 5.90
N PHE A 19 -5.96 3.18 5.32
CA PHE A 19 -5.39 1.91 5.72
C PHE A 19 -3.87 1.85 5.51
N ILE A 20 -3.39 2.20 4.31
CA ILE A 20 -1.95 2.21 3.97
C ILE A 20 -1.18 3.17 4.87
N CYS A 21 -1.72 4.37 5.07
CA CYS A 21 -1.09 5.40 5.90
C CYS A 21 -1.30 5.16 7.40
N ASP A 22 -2.07 4.13 7.78
CA ASP A 22 -2.55 3.84 9.14
C ASP A 22 -2.93 5.14 9.88
N CYS A 23 -3.93 5.80 9.31
CA CYS A 23 -4.54 7.04 9.81
C CYS A 23 -6.06 7.02 9.58
N SER A 24 -6.77 8.05 10.07
CA SER A 24 -8.22 8.10 9.93
C SER A 24 -8.65 8.54 8.51
N LEU A 25 -9.82 8.08 8.06
CA LEU A 25 -10.44 8.56 6.82
C LEU A 25 -10.64 10.09 6.83
N THR A 26 -10.94 10.67 8.00
CA THR A 26 -11.03 12.12 8.17
C THR A 26 -9.71 12.81 7.85
N THR A 27 -8.58 12.28 8.31
CA THR A 27 -7.24 12.79 7.99
C THR A 27 -7.00 12.78 6.49
N VAL A 28 -7.35 11.68 5.82
CA VAL A 28 -7.22 11.56 4.35
C VAL A 28 -8.14 12.55 3.63
N ASN A 29 -9.39 12.70 4.08
CA ASN A 29 -10.33 13.67 3.50
C ASN A 29 -9.79 15.12 3.58
N HIS A 30 -9.06 15.47 4.64
CA HIS A 30 -8.41 16.77 4.73
C HIS A 30 -7.31 16.97 3.67
N TRP A 31 -6.67 15.92 3.17
CA TRP A 31 -5.68 16.02 2.09
C TRP A 31 -6.30 16.48 0.77
N PHE A 32 -7.55 16.11 0.54
CA PHE A 32 -8.31 16.46 -0.66
C PHE A 32 -9.18 17.71 -0.49
N SER A 33 -9.22 18.29 0.71
CA SER A 33 -10.01 19.50 0.97
C SER A 33 -9.36 20.74 0.33
N GLN A 34 -10.18 21.79 0.13
CA GLN A 34 -9.75 23.06 -0.47
C GLN A 34 -9.69 24.16 0.61
N GLY A 35 -8.84 25.17 0.41
CA GLY A 35 -8.73 26.33 1.30
C GLY A 35 -7.93 26.07 2.59
N GLU A 36 -8.24 26.81 3.66
CA GLU A 36 -7.48 26.79 4.94
C GLU A 36 -7.46 25.43 5.65
N HIS A 37 -8.41 24.55 5.35
CA HIS A 37 -8.49 23.22 5.97
C HIS A 37 -7.68 22.16 5.22
N ARG A 38 -7.06 22.50 4.09
CA ARG A 38 -6.20 21.59 3.34
C ARG A 38 -4.97 21.24 4.17
N ARG A 39 -4.76 19.93 4.36
CA ARG A 39 -3.56 19.39 5.02
C ARG A 39 -2.74 18.63 3.98
N PHE A 40 -1.45 18.52 4.22
CA PHE A 40 -0.59 17.65 3.42
C PHE A 40 -0.23 16.40 4.23
N PRO A 41 0.00 15.25 3.56
CA PRO A 41 0.57 14.09 4.22
C PRO A 41 1.90 14.46 4.89
N SER A 42 2.13 13.97 6.11
CA SER A 42 3.42 14.12 6.77
C SER A 42 4.46 13.17 6.15
N GLU A 43 5.72 13.37 6.48
CA GLU A 43 6.81 12.49 6.06
C GLU A 43 6.54 11.01 6.39
N LYS A 44 5.95 10.73 7.57
CA LYS A 44 5.56 9.37 7.96
C LYS A 44 4.54 8.75 7.00
N HIS A 45 3.58 9.54 6.51
CA HIS A 45 2.62 9.06 5.50
C HIS A 45 3.32 8.81 4.17
N GLN A 46 4.20 9.72 3.72
CA GLN A 46 4.96 9.55 2.49
C GLN A 46 5.89 8.33 2.52
N GLN A 47 6.46 7.98 3.68
CA GLN A 47 7.24 6.77 3.89
C GLN A 47 6.37 5.51 3.76
N LYS A 48 5.16 5.52 4.36
CA LYS A 48 4.20 4.41 4.22
C LYS A 48 3.74 4.22 2.77
N LEU A 49 3.45 5.31 2.06
CA LEU A 49 3.14 5.28 0.63
C LEU A 49 4.31 4.71 -0.20
N ALA A 50 5.54 5.14 0.08
CA ALA A 50 6.72 4.62 -0.60
C ALA A 50 6.91 3.11 -0.34
N LEU A 51 6.68 2.67 0.90
CA LEU A 51 6.75 1.26 1.26
C LEU A 51 5.68 0.43 0.53
N ALA A 52 4.43 0.90 0.51
CA ALA A 52 3.34 0.24 -0.20
C ALA A 52 3.65 0.13 -1.71
N HIS A 53 4.09 1.23 -2.33
CA HIS A 53 4.49 1.23 -3.73
C HIS A 53 5.62 0.22 -3.98
N HIS A 54 6.68 0.22 -3.15
CA HIS A 54 7.79 -0.72 -3.30
C HIS A 54 7.33 -2.18 -3.23
N ILE A 55 6.47 -2.51 -2.26
CA ILE A 55 5.93 -3.87 -2.10
C ILE A 55 5.13 -4.27 -3.34
N TRP A 56 4.23 -3.41 -3.82
CA TRP A 56 3.38 -3.72 -4.97
C TRP A 56 4.17 -3.84 -6.27
N VAL A 57 5.08 -2.90 -6.55
CA VAL A 57 5.98 -3.02 -7.72
C VAL A 57 6.77 -4.32 -7.67
N THR A 58 7.33 -4.66 -6.50
CA THR A 58 8.11 -5.90 -6.35
C THR A 58 7.27 -7.14 -6.63
N ILE A 59 5.99 -7.14 -6.24
CA ILE A 59 5.05 -8.24 -6.51
C ILE A 59 4.69 -8.30 -8.00
N GLU A 60 4.41 -7.17 -8.64
CA GLU A 60 4.08 -7.12 -10.07
C GLU A 60 5.25 -7.52 -10.96
N SER A 61 6.45 -7.04 -10.64
CA SER A 61 7.68 -7.35 -11.38
C SER A 61 8.35 -8.65 -10.94
N GLU A 62 7.70 -9.46 -10.08
CA GLU A 62 8.31 -10.67 -9.55
C GLU A 62 8.56 -11.70 -10.67
N PRO A 63 9.81 -12.21 -10.81
CA PRO A 63 10.13 -13.33 -11.68
C PRO A 63 9.24 -14.56 -11.43
N GLU A 64 8.86 -15.26 -12.51
CA GLU A 64 7.91 -16.39 -12.45
C GLU A 64 8.36 -17.52 -11.51
N TYR A 65 9.67 -17.76 -11.43
CA TYR A 65 10.21 -18.79 -10.53
C TYR A 65 10.00 -18.43 -9.05
N LEU A 66 10.03 -17.14 -8.68
CA LEU A 66 9.76 -16.70 -7.31
C LEU A 66 8.28 -16.83 -6.95
N LYS A 67 7.38 -16.54 -7.90
CA LYS A 67 5.94 -16.81 -7.75
C LYS A 67 5.68 -18.30 -7.48
N THR A 68 6.33 -19.17 -8.24
CA THR A 68 6.24 -20.63 -8.06
C THR A 68 6.72 -21.04 -6.66
N LEU A 69 7.88 -20.53 -6.21
CA LEU A 69 8.42 -20.84 -4.87
C LEU A 69 7.48 -20.36 -3.75
N ARG A 70 6.87 -19.19 -3.89
CA ARG A 70 5.88 -18.66 -2.95
C ARG A 70 4.65 -19.58 -2.83
N GLN A 71 4.11 -20.03 -3.96
CA GLN A 71 2.99 -20.99 -3.98
C GLN A 71 3.35 -22.33 -3.31
N MET A 72 4.55 -22.85 -3.55
CA MET A 72 5.04 -24.06 -2.91
C MET A 72 5.15 -23.91 -1.39
N TYR A 73 5.64 -22.76 -0.91
CA TYR A 73 5.73 -22.45 0.51
C TYR A 73 4.35 -22.45 1.19
N HIS A 74 3.37 -21.74 0.62
CA HIS A 74 2.00 -21.71 1.15
C HIS A 74 1.35 -23.09 1.17
N THR A 75 1.56 -23.89 0.12
CA THR A 75 1.06 -25.27 0.05
C THR A 75 1.66 -26.15 1.16
N LYS A 76 2.97 -26.03 1.41
CA LYS A 76 3.65 -26.77 2.48
C LYS A 76 3.17 -26.34 3.87
N GLN A 77 2.96 -25.05 4.09
CA GLN A 77 2.46 -24.54 5.37
C GLN A 77 1.06 -25.06 5.70
N ARG A 78 0.13 -25.03 4.73
CA ARG A 78 -1.21 -25.59 4.92
C ARG A 78 -1.18 -27.06 5.34
N ARG A 79 -0.40 -27.89 4.64
CA ARG A 79 -0.23 -29.31 4.97
C ARG A 79 0.37 -29.58 6.35
N ARG A 80 1.10 -28.63 6.93
CA ARG A 80 1.63 -28.72 8.31
C ARG A 80 0.58 -28.38 9.36
N GLN A 81 -0.38 -27.52 9.05
CA GLN A 81 -1.44 -27.12 9.97
C GLN A 81 -2.59 -28.16 10.03
N GLU A 82 -2.71 -28.98 8.98
CA GLU A 82 -3.71 -30.06 8.87
C GLU A 82 -3.23 -31.40 9.50
N LYS A 83 -2.03 -31.45 10.09
CA LYS A 83 -1.45 -32.61 10.79
C LYS A 83 -1.32 -32.33 12.27
#